data_AF-A0A951CD13-F1
#
_entry.id   AF-A0A951CD13-F1
#
_cell.length_a   1.000
_cell.length_b   1.000
_cell.length_c   1.000
_cell.angle_alpha   90.00
_cell.angle_beta   90.00
_cell.angle_gamma   90.00
#
_symmetry.space_group_name_H-M   'P 1'
#
loop_
_entity.id
_entity.type
_entity.pdbx_description
1 polymer ?
#
loop_
_entity_poly.entity_id
_entity_poly.type
_entity_poly.pdbx_seq_one_letter_code
_entity_poly.pdbx_strand_id
1 'polypeptide(L)'
;MFFPISGVHINPFLLGILGFVIGVLAGFFGVGGSFLSGPSLFALGMPYNFVVGTDLIHIVGKSIVAARQHRTLGNIDLKLAGVMVIGTIVGSETGVQAIEGLKRSGEVNLVVGLTAIIIFTAISLFAGWESWQALRQSRRAGANRSGSRRDVLAFDKVAKA
;
A
#
# COMPACT_ATOMS: atom_id res chain seq x y z
N MET A 1 13.18 15.66 -22.82
CA MET A 1 13.27 16.79 -21.89
C MET A 1 14.45 16.53 -20.97
N PHE A 2 15.35 17.49 -20.86
CA PHE A 2 16.47 17.41 -19.92
C PHE A 2 15.97 17.76 -18.53
N PHE A 3 16.22 16.90 -17.56
CA PHE A 3 15.97 17.21 -16.16
C PHE A 3 17.28 17.70 -15.52
N PRO A 4 17.46 19.02 -15.33
CA PRO A 4 18.72 19.59 -14.85
C PRO A 4 19.08 19.17 -13.41
N ILE A 5 18.09 18.73 -12.63
CA ILE A 5 18.26 18.33 -11.23
C ILE A 5 18.69 16.85 -11.11
N SER A 6 18.30 16.00 -12.06
CA SER A 6 18.66 14.56 -12.08
C SER A 6 19.68 14.19 -13.15
N GLY A 7 20.02 15.10 -14.07
CA GLY A 7 20.97 14.87 -15.16
C GLY A 7 20.47 13.91 -16.25
N VAL A 8 19.19 13.55 -16.23
CA VAL A 8 18.62 12.52 -17.12
C VAL A 8 17.87 13.15 -18.28
N HIS A 9 18.08 12.62 -19.48
CA HIS A 9 17.28 12.93 -20.65
C HIS A 9 16.12 11.93 -20.77
N ILE A 10 14.90 12.36 -20.46
CA ILE A 10 13.71 11.51 -20.55
C ILE A 10 12.76 12.11 -21.59
N ASN A 11 12.19 11.26 -22.46
CA ASN A 11 11.20 11.71 -23.44
C ASN A 11 9.89 12.11 -22.73
N PRO A 12 9.39 13.36 -22.90
CA PRO A 12 8.16 13.81 -22.24
C PRO A 12 6.93 12.99 -22.65
N PHE A 13 6.93 12.44 -23.87
CA PHE A 13 5.84 11.58 -24.34
C PHE A 13 5.81 10.24 -23.59
N LEU A 14 6.99 9.69 -23.30
CA LEU A 14 7.14 8.46 -22.53
C LEU A 14 6.66 8.65 -21.08
N LEU A 15 7.00 9.79 -20.46
CA LEU A 15 6.52 10.16 -19.12
C LEU A 15 4.99 10.30 -19.07
N GLY A 16 4.39 10.88 -20.10
CA GLY A 16 2.93 11.01 -20.21
C GLY A 16 2.22 9.65 -20.28
N ILE A 17 2.69 8.75 -21.14
CA ILE A 17 2.14 7.39 -21.26
C ILE A 17 2.34 6.62 -19.96
N LEU A 18 3.54 6.68 -19.40
CA LEU A 18 3.87 5.99 -18.16
C LEU A 18 2.99 6.48 -17.01
N GLY A 19 2.82 7.79 -16.85
CA GLY A 19 1.94 8.39 -15.86
C GLY A 19 0.48 8.00 -16.05
N PHE A 20 0.00 7.92 -17.30
CA PHE A 20 -1.35 7.47 -17.62
C PHE A 20 -1.56 5.99 -17.24
N VAL A 21 -0.65 5.10 -17.66
CA VAL A 21 -0.71 3.67 -17.33
C VAL A 21 -0.67 3.45 -15.82
N ILE A 22 0.27 4.10 -15.13
CA ILE A 22 0.37 4.05 -13.67
C ILE A 22 -0.93 4.54 -13.03
N GLY A 23 -1.50 5.65 -13.50
CA GLY A 23 -2.74 6.21 -12.96
C GLY A 23 -3.95 5.29 -13.13
N VAL A 24 -4.10 4.67 -14.31
CA VAL A 24 -5.18 3.71 -14.58
C VAL A 24 -5.03 2.48 -13.70
N LEU A 25 -3.83 1.88 -13.64
CA LEU A 25 -3.57 0.73 -12.79
C LEU A 25 -3.76 1.07 -11.31
N ALA A 26 -3.30 2.24 -10.87
CA ALA A 26 -3.50 2.75 -9.52
C ALA A 26 -4.98 2.84 -9.13
N GLY A 27 -5.80 3.37 -10.04
CA GLY A 27 -7.24 3.49 -9.85
C GLY A 27 -7.94 2.14 -9.74
N PHE A 28 -7.53 1.16 -10.57
CA PHE A 28 -8.07 -0.20 -10.54
C PHE A 28 -7.73 -0.96 -9.25
N PHE A 29 -6.48 -0.91 -8.82
CA PHE A 29 -6.04 -1.66 -7.63
C PHE A 29 -6.45 -0.96 -6.32
N GLY A 30 -6.73 0.35 -6.34
CA GLY A 30 -7.05 1.12 -5.14
C GLY A 30 -5.87 1.30 -4.16
N VAL A 31 -4.69 0.72 -4.47
CA VAL A 31 -3.47 0.76 -3.64
C VAL A 31 -2.69 2.08 -3.84
N GLY A 32 -3.18 3.00 -4.67
CA GLY A 32 -2.63 4.35 -4.78
C GLY A 32 -1.47 4.53 -5.78
N GLY A 33 -1.08 3.53 -6.57
CA GLY A 33 -0.24 3.71 -7.78
C GLY A 33 1.24 4.03 -7.59
N SER A 34 1.62 4.51 -6.42
CA SER A 34 3.00 4.94 -6.13
C SER A 34 3.97 3.76 -6.06
N PHE A 35 3.46 2.54 -5.83
CA PHE A 35 4.26 1.31 -5.88
C PHE A 35 4.87 1.04 -7.28
N LEU A 36 4.28 1.56 -8.35
CA LEU A 36 4.82 1.45 -9.72
C LEU A 36 5.62 2.68 -10.12
N SER A 37 5.30 3.86 -9.57
CA SER A 37 5.96 5.12 -9.92
C SER A 37 7.44 5.07 -9.57
N GLY A 38 7.78 4.66 -8.35
CA GLY A 38 9.15 4.58 -7.88
C GLY A 38 10.06 3.69 -8.75
N PRO A 39 9.74 2.39 -8.92
CA PRO A 39 10.53 1.49 -9.76
C PRO A 39 10.63 1.96 -11.21
N SER A 40 9.56 2.51 -11.77
CA SER A 40 9.55 2.97 -13.16
C SER A 40 10.44 4.19 -13.36
N LEU A 41 10.41 5.15 -12.43
CA LEU A 41 11.28 6.33 -12.49
C LEU A 41 12.76 5.97 -12.22
N PHE A 42 13.01 5.01 -11.33
CA PHE A 42 14.36 4.48 -11.12
C PHE A 42 14.89 3.76 -12.36
N ALA A 43 14.05 2.95 -13.05
CA ALA A 43 14.42 2.29 -14.30
C ALA A 43 14.74 3.28 -15.44
N LEU A 44 14.19 4.50 -15.39
CA LEU A 44 14.51 5.58 -16.31
C LEU A 44 15.84 6.29 -15.98
N GLY A 45 16.55 5.88 -14.93
CA GLY A 45 17.85 6.41 -14.55
C GLY A 45 17.81 7.56 -13.56
N MET A 46 16.67 7.88 -12.94
CA MET A 46 16.63 8.90 -11.89
C MET A 46 17.30 8.41 -10.59
N PRO A 47 18.10 9.27 -9.92
CA PRO A 47 18.68 8.93 -8.63
C PRO A 47 17.58 8.65 -7.59
N TYR A 48 17.80 7.64 -6.76
CA TYR A 48 16.79 7.15 -5.81
C TYR A 48 16.25 8.24 -4.87
N ASN A 49 17.09 9.20 -4.48
CA ASN A 49 16.70 10.33 -3.62
C ASN A 49 15.57 11.18 -4.23
N PHE A 50 15.59 11.40 -5.55
CA PHE A 50 14.56 12.19 -6.24
C PHE A 50 13.30 11.36 -6.51
N VAL A 51 13.47 10.06 -6.76
CA VAL A 51 12.37 9.12 -6.95
C VAL A 51 11.49 9.08 -5.71
N VAL A 52 12.09 8.84 -4.54
CA VAL A 52 11.35 8.78 -3.25
C VAL A 52 10.64 10.10 -2.95
N GLY A 53 11.31 11.24 -3.14
CA GLY A 53 10.70 12.55 -2.90
C GLY A 53 9.48 12.82 -3.80
N THR A 54 9.56 12.43 -5.08
CA THR A 54 8.45 12.59 -6.03
C THR A 54 7.26 11.71 -5.64
N ASP A 55 7.54 10.46 -5.23
CA ASP A 55 6.50 9.52 -4.81
C ASP A 55 5.74 10.00 -3.55
N LEU A 56 6.43 10.64 -2.61
CA LEU A 56 5.80 11.20 -1.41
C LEU A 56 4.80 12.31 -1.75
N ILE A 57 5.16 13.24 -2.65
CA ILE A 57 4.24 14.28 -3.13
C ILE A 57 3.01 13.64 -3.79
N HIS A 58 3.21 12.57 -4.57
CA HIS A 58 2.14 11.87 -5.26
C HIS A 58 1.18 11.18 -4.27
N ILE A 59 1.71 10.57 -3.20
CA ILE A 59 0.92 9.99 -2.11
C ILE A 59 0.12 11.07 -1.40
N VAL A 60 0.76 12.17 -1.00
CA VAL A 60 0.09 13.28 -0.28
C VAL A 60 -1.07 13.85 -1.10
N GLY A 61 -0.87 14.09 -2.39
CA GLY A 61 -1.93 14.60 -3.27
C GLY A 61 -3.17 13.70 -3.30
N LYS A 62 -2.97 12.39 -3.40
CA LYS A 62 -4.06 11.40 -3.39
C LYS A 62 -4.72 11.31 -2.01
N SER A 63 -3.93 11.34 -0.94
CA SER A 63 -4.43 11.30 0.44
C SER A 63 -5.33 12.48 0.77
N ILE A 64 -5.03 13.68 0.27
CA ILE A 64 -5.89 14.86 0.47
C ILE A 64 -7.27 14.66 -0.19
N VAL A 65 -7.30 14.16 -1.43
CA VAL A 65 -8.55 13.89 -2.15
C VAL A 65 -9.35 12.79 -1.45
N ALA A 66 -8.68 11.69 -1.07
CA ALA A 66 -9.29 10.59 -0.33
C ALA A 66 -9.85 11.04 1.02
N ALA A 67 -9.08 11.82 1.79
CA ALA A 67 -9.51 12.38 3.05
C ALA A 67 -10.71 13.33 2.87
N ARG A 68 -10.72 14.17 1.83
CA ARG A 68 -11.87 15.04 1.55
C ARG A 68 -13.14 14.22 1.27
N GLN A 69 -13.03 13.17 0.45
CA GLN A 69 -14.14 12.30 0.12
C GLN A 69 -14.66 11.51 1.34
N HIS A 70 -13.76 11.01 2.19
CA HIS A 70 -14.16 10.31 3.41
C HIS A 70 -14.70 11.25 4.49
N ARG A 71 -14.27 12.52 4.50
CA ARG A 71 -14.83 13.55 5.39
C ARG A 71 -16.29 13.81 5.09
N THR A 72 -16.66 13.86 3.81
CA THR A 72 -18.07 14.05 3.41
C THR A 72 -18.95 12.85 3.76
N LEU A 73 -18.37 11.67 3.96
CA LEU A 73 -19.07 10.46 4.39
C LEU A 73 -19.21 10.34 5.92
N GLY A 74 -18.66 11.28 6.70
CA GLY A 74 -18.71 11.25 8.17
C GLY A 74 -17.76 10.25 8.83
N ASN A 75 -16.91 9.57 8.06
CA ASN A 75 -16.07 8.45 8.53
C ASN A 75 -14.68 8.88 9.04
N ILE A 76 -14.45 10.16 9.33
CA ILE A 76 -13.13 10.66 9.77
C ILE A 76 -13.17 11.01 11.25
N ASP A 77 -12.42 10.23 12.03
CA ASP A 77 -12.05 10.58 13.39
C ASP A 77 -10.81 11.49 13.37
N LEU A 78 -11.04 12.80 13.59
CA LEU A 78 -9.99 13.81 13.63
C LEU A 78 -9.03 13.62 14.81
N LYS A 79 -9.49 13.00 15.91
CA LYS A 79 -8.64 12.72 17.07
C LYS A 79 -7.65 11.61 16.74
N LEU A 80 -8.14 10.53 16.13
CA LEU A 80 -7.28 9.44 15.66
C LEU A 80 -6.30 9.92 14.58
N ALA A 81 -6.76 10.75 13.63
CA ALA A 81 -5.90 11.35 12.62
C ALA A 81 -4.75 12.17 13.25
N GLY A 82 -5.05 12.98 14.28
CA GLY A 82 -4.03 13.74 15.00
C GLY A 82 -2.96 12.85 15.66
N VAL A 83 -3.37 11.76 16.30
CA VAL A 83 -2.43 10.79 16.91
C VAL A 83 -1.55 10.13 15.86
N MET A 84 -2.13 9.74 14.72
CA MET A 84 -1.39 9.14 13.60
C MET A 84 -0.35 10.09 13.01
N VAL A 85 -0.70 11.37 12.84
CA VAL A 85 0.24 12.39 12.33
C VAL A 85 1.42 12.56 13.27
N ILE A 86 1.18 12.73 14.57
CA ILE A 86 2.24 12.89 15.56
C ILE A 86 3.13 11.64 15.61
N GLY A 87 2.52 10.45 15.66
CA GLY A 87 3.26 9.18 15.65
C GLY A 87 4.10 9.01 14.39
N THR A 88 3.59 9.41 13.23
CA THR A 88 4.33 9.34 11.95
C THR A 88 5.52 10.30 11.94
N ILE A 89 5.34 11.55 12.40
CA ILE A 89 6.42 12.53 12.45
C ILE A 89 7.52 12.05 13.39
N VAL A 90 7.18 11.68 14.63
CA VAL A 90 8.16 11.21 15.61
C VAL A 90 8.84 9.92 15.15
N GLY A 91 8.09 8.97 14.59
CA GLY A 91 8.64 7.72 14.07
C GLY A 91 9.56 7.92 12.87
N SER A 92 9.20 8.80 11.93
CA SER A 92 10.02 9.12 10.77
C SER A 92 11.32 9.83 11.17
N GLU A 93 11.23 10.83 12.05
CA GLU A 93 12.37 11.60 12.52
C GLU A 93 13.37 10.70 13.27
N THR A 94 12.87 9.89 14.21
CA THR A 94 13.71 8.96 14.98
C THR A 94 14.32 7.87 14.10
N GLY A 95 13.57 7.37 13.10
CA GLY A 95 14.07 6.42 12.12
C GLY A 95 15.22 6.99 11.27
N VAL A 96 15.09 8.22 10.78
CA VAL A 96 16.15 8.91 10.04
C VAL A 96 17.40 9.07 10.90
N GLN A 97 17.24 9.56 12.13
CA GLN A 97 18.36 9.72 13.06
C GLN A 97 19.06 8.38 13.38
N ALA A 98 18.31 7.30 13.54
CA ALA A 98 18.86 5.96 13.74
C ALA A 98 19.70 5.50 12.54
N ILE A 99 19.21 5.71 11.31
CA ILE A 99 19.92 5.38 10.07
C ILE A 99 21.18 6.24 9.91
N GLU A 100 21.10 7.54 10.20
CA GLU A 100 22.25 8.45 10.16
C GLU A 100 23.33 8.09 11.18
N GLY A 101 22.92 7.71 12.39
CA GLY A 101 23.81 7.18 13.42
C GLY A 101 24.56 5.94 12.95
N LEU A 102 23.85 5.04 12.28
CA LEU A 102 24.43 3.82 11.71
C LEU A 102 25.31 4.10 10.49
N LYS A 103 25.06 5.20 9.75
CA LYS A 103 25.90 5.66 8.64
C LYS A 103 27.31 5.98 9.06
N ARG A 104 27.52 6.32 10.33
CA ARG A 104 28.85 6.58 10.90
C ARG A 104 29.66 5.31 11.16
N SER A 105 29.01 4.15 11.31
CA SER A 105 29.69 2.86 11.58
C SER A 105 30.05 2.05 10.32
N GLY A 106 29.69 2.53 9.12
CA GLY A 106 30.17 1.98 7.84
C GLY A 106 29.36 0.82 7.25
N GLU A 107 28.50 0.14 8.01
CA GLU A 107 27.73 -1.04 7.54
C GLU A 107 26.24 -0.80 7.28
N VAL A 108 25.85 0.41 6.86
CA VAL A 108 24.42 0.75 6.70
C VAL A 108 23.71 -0.10 5.68
N ASN A 109 24.35 -0.39 4.54
CA ASN A 109 23.69 -1.17 3.49
C ASN A 109 23.33 -2.58 3.97
N LEU A 110 24.17 -3.19 4.82
CA LEU A 110 23.93 -4.52 5.35
C LEU A 110 22.79 -4.50 6.37
N VAL A 111 22.83 -3.58 7.33
CA VAL A 111 21.80 -3.50 8.38
C VAL A 111 20.45 -3.07 7.80
N VAL A 112 20.40 -2.08 6.92
CA VAL A 112 19.16 -1.67 6.25
C VAL A 112 18.61 -2.81 5.39
N GLY A 113 19.49 -3.52 4.66
CA GLY A 113 19.10 -4.68 3.86
C GLY A 113 18.50 -5.81 4.72
N LEU A 114 19.18 -6.22 5.79
CA LEU A 114 18.67 -7.24 6.71
C LEU A 114 17.36 -6.81 7.38
N THR A 115 17.27 -5.56 7.82
CA THR A 115 16.06 -5.01 8.45
C THR A 115 14.89 -5.04 7.47
N ALA A 116 15.10 -4.62 6.22
CA ALA A 116 14.09 -4.68 5.17
C ALA A 116 13.63 -6.13 4.92
N ILE A 117 14.56 -7.09 4.82
CA ILE A 117 14.23 -8.51 4.63
C ILE A 117 13.40 -9.03 5.81
N ILE A 118 13.78 -8.74 7.05
CA ILE A 118 13.06 -9.16 8.26
C ILE A 118 11.63 -8.60 8.25
N ILE A 119 11.49 -7.29 7.99
CA ILE A 119 10.18 -6.62 7.98
C ILE A 119 9.30 -7.19 6.86
N PHE A 120 9.80 -7.29 5.63
CA PHE A 120 9.01 -7.82 4.51
C PHE A 120 8.63 -9.29 4.71
N THR A 121 9.51 -10.09 5.31
CA THR A 121 9.21 -11.49 5.65
C THR A 121 8.10 -11.55 6.70
N ALA A 122 8.18 -10.73 7.75
CA ALA A 122 7.14 -10.67 8.79
C ALA A 122 5.79 -10.25 8.22
N ILE A 123 5.76 -9.21 7.38
CA ILE A 123 4.53 -8.74 6.70
C ILE A 123 3.97 -9.84 5.80
N SER A 124 4.82 -10.52 5.03
CA SER A 124 4.40 -11.60 4.12
C SER A 124 3.82 -12.79 4.87
N LEU A 125 4.43 -13.18 6.00
CA LEU A 125 3.91 -14.25 6.85
C LEU A 125 2.58 -13.87 7.49
N PHE A 126 2.45 -12.64 7.99
CA PHE A 126 1.22 -12.15 8.59
C PHE A 126 0.07 -12.11 7.58
N ALA A 127 0.32 -11.53 6.40
CA ALA A 127 -0.69 -11.46 5.33
C ALA A 127 -1.05 -12.86 4.81
N GLY A 128 -0.08 -13.77 4.69
CA GLY A 128 -0.34 -15.16 4.31
C GLY A 128 -1.19 -15.90 5.34
N TRP A 129 -0.92 -15.66 6.62
CA TRP A 129 -1.70 -16.22 7.73
C TRP A 129 -3.14 -15.72 7.70
N GLU A 130 -3.34 -14.41 7.57
CA GLU A 130 -4.68 -13.79 7.50
C GLU A 130 -5.46 -14.29 6.27
N SER A 131 -4.81 -14.36 5.11
CA SER A 131 -5.40 -14.90 3.88
C SER A 131 -5.86 -16.35 4.06
N TRP A 132 -5.04 -17.19 4.70
CA TRP A 132 -5.38 -18.58 4.98
C TRP A 132 -6.57 -18.70 5.95
N GLN A 133 -6.61 -17.85 6.97
CA GLN A 133 -7.74 -17.81 7.92
C GLN A 133 -9.03 -17.35 7.24
N ALA A 134 -8.96 -16.30 6.43
CA ALA A 134 -10.10 -15.79 5.67
C ALA A 134 -10.68 -16.87 4.74
N LEU A 135 -9.83 -17.59 4.01
CA LEU A 135 -10.25 -18.70 3.13
C LEU A 135 -10.90 -19.85 3.90
N ARG A 136 -10.40 -20.18 5.11
CA ARG A 136 -11.02 -21.19 5.98
C ARG A 136 -12.40 -20.75 6.49
N GLN A 137 -12.57 -19.46 6.79
CA GLN A 137 -13.83 -18.90 7.26
C GLN A 137 -14.88 -18.85 6.15
N SER A 138 -14.50 -18.49 4.92
CA SER A 138 -15.37 -18.52 3.74
C SER A 138 -15.85 -19.94 3.40
N ARG A 139 -14.99 -20.96 3.53
CA ARG A 139 -15.39 -22.38 3.33
C ARG A 139 -16.41 -22.86 4.36
N ARG A 140 -16.28 -22.45 5.63
CA ARG A 140 -17.26 -22.79 6.69
C ARG A 140 -18.60 -22.07 6.48
N ALA A 141 -18.59 -20.81 6.04
CA ALA A 141 -19.81 -20.05 5.75
C ALA A 141 -20.60 -20.63 4.55
N GLY A 142 -19.92 -21.15 3.52
CA GLY A 142 -20.55 -21.82 2.38
C GLY A 142 -21.21 -23.15 2.72
N ALA A 143 -20.58 -23.97 3.57
CA ALA A 143 -21.14 -25.24 4.02
C ALA A 143 -22.43 -25.07 4.84
N ASN A 144 -22.50 -24.02 5.67
CA ASN A 144 -23.68 -23.76 6.51
C ASN A 144 -24.91 -23.31 5.70
N ARG A 145 -24.71 -22.58 4.59
CA ARG A 145 -25.79 -22.20 3.67
C ARG A 145 -26.34 -23.39 2.87
N SER A 146 -25.52 -24.39 2.58
CA SER A 146 -25.98 -25.62 1.91
C SER A 146 -26.79 -26.54 2.83
N GLY A 147 -26.54 -26.52 4.13
CA GLY A 147 -27.34 -27.25 5.13
C GLY A 147 -28.74 -26.66 5.28
N SER A 148 -28.81 -25.35 5.56
CA SER A 148 -30.09 -24.65 5.74
C SER A 148 -31.04 -24.76 4.53
N ARG A 149 -30.52 -24.75 3.30
CA ARG A 149 -31.35 -24.92 2.09
C ARG A 149 -31.94 -26.33 1.95
N ARG A 150 -31.21 -27.37 2.40
CA ARG A 150 -31.70 -28.75 2.38
C ARG A 150 -32.76 -28.98 3.45
N ASP A 151 -32.59 -28.38 4.61
CA ASP A 151 -33.56 -28.51 5.71
C ASP A 151 -34.89 -27.84 5.33
N VAL A 152 -34.87 -26.64 4.75
CA VAL A 152 -36.09 -25.94 4.29
C VAL A 152 -36.82 -26.74 3.20
N LEU A 153 -36.10 -27.32 2.24
CA LEU A 153 -36.70 -28.16 1.19
C LEU A 153 -37.24 -29.51 1.71
N ALA A 154 -36.67 -30.03 2.80
CA ALA A 154 -37.16 -31.23 3.46
C ALA A 154 -38.47 -30.96 4.19
N PHE A 155 -38.59 -29.82 4.90
CA PHE A 155 -39.84 -29.43 5.55
C PHE A 155 -40.96 -29.12 4.54
N ASP A 156 -40.63 -28.51 3.40
CA ASP A 156 -41.62 -28.19 2.36
C ASP A 156 -42.18 -29.46 1.67
N LYS A 157 -41.40 -30.55 1.64
CA LYS A 157 -41.88 -31.86 1.19
C LYS A 157 -42.78 -32.55 2.21
N VAL A 158 -42.54 -32.37 3.50
CA VAL A 158 -43.35 -32.97 4.58
C VAL A 158 -44.66 -32.20 4.77
N ALA A 159 -44.65 -30.88 4.59
CA ALA A 159 -45.87 -30.05 4.69
C ALA A 159 -46.86 -30.24 3.53
N LYS A 160 -46.44 -30.90 2.44
CA LYS A 160 -47.26 -31.16 1.25
C LYS A 160 -47.77 -32.60 1.13
N ALA A 161 -47.49 -33.46 2.12
CA ALA A 161 -48.01 -34.83 2.22
C ALA A 161 -49.16 -34.88 3.22
#